data_AF-A0A9X4BKB6-F1
#
_entry.id   AF-A0A9X4BKB6-F1
#
_cell.length_a   1.000
_cell.length_b   1.000
_cell.length_c   1.000
_cell.angle_alpha   90.00
_cell.angle_beta   90.00
_cell.angle_gamma   90.00
#
_symmetry.space_group_name_H-M   'P 1'
#
loop_
_entity.id
_entity.type
_entity.pdbx_description
1 polymer ?
#
loop_
_entity_poly.entity_id
_entity_poly.type
_entity_poly.pdbx_seq_one_letter_code
_entity_poly.pdbx_strand_id
1 'polypeptide(L)'
;MRTKARERAIGRGMGFIVALVETDGCLDYLGSGLLYFCRSLATTSPDRHLRTQARQIGRVAFAHWQSTMWGDTADPDAAWWVAELVRGYAAGEDLGVRSPSMKRWLASAVVRFDVDDFLLFDPRREAPPAGCTDECDCGTRSPRGRGVCVNRACRAPLTRMSRYRLWCNAFTGAYCAERYGVPFRARYRDVVRWLPQMRPYRIDGRSSTATFYDIAYTITHLVYTLNDYGLYRLEPAWLPWEYEFLRTYIDTAIACDDPDLVGEFLDALRAFGQPEDDAAVARGYDYVLGAQNADGSWGVWDADTLYTGFHATWAAIDGLREFAWQGPALFWPDLKPSLERWARIDYAPSANVPTEKTRRRR
;
A
#
# COMPACT_ATOMS: atom_id res chain seq x y z
N MET A 1 -10.87 2.75 -28.78
CA MET A 1 -11.17 4.06 -28.14
C MET A 1 -10.72 4.12 -26.68
N ARG A 2 -10.97 3.08 -25.88
CA ARG A 2 -10.60 3.03 -24.45
C ARG A 2 -9.10 3.20 -24.18
N THR A 3 -8.21 2.61 -24.97
CA THR A 3 -6.73 2.76 -24.82
C THR A 3 -6.27 4.22 -24.90
N LYS A 4 -6.70 4.97 -25.93
CA LYS A 4 -6.36 6.40 -26.06
C LYS A 4 -6.93 7.26 -24.93
N ALA A 5 -8.07 6.87 -24.36
CA ALA A 5 -8.64 7.58 -23.20
C ALA A 5 -7.80 7.34 -21.94
N ARG A 6 -7.38 6.08 -21.70
CA ARG A 6 -6.46 5.71 -20.62
C ARG A 6 -5.13 6.47 -20.72
N GLU A 7 -4.49 6.46 -21.88
CA GLU A 7 -3.23 7.19 -22.12
C GLU A 7 -3.34 8.69 -21.80
N ARG A 8 -4.43 9.34 -22.24
CA ARG A 8 -4.68 10.75 -21.92
C ARG A 8 -4.93 10.99 -20.44
N ALA A 9 -5.70 10.11 -19.79
CA ALA A 9 -5.98 10.21 -18.36
C ALA A 9 -4.70 10.06 -17.53
N ILE A 10 -3.88 9.05 -17.84
CA ILE A 10 -2.57 8.83 -17.19
C ILE A 10 -1.67 10.06 -17.40
N GLY A 11 -1.59 10.59 -18.62
CA GLY A 11 -0.77 11.79 -18.90
C GLY A 11 -1.20 13.01 -18.08
N ARG A 12 -2.51 13.21 -17.91
CA ARG A 12 -3.06 14.27 -17.04
C ARG A 12 -2.73 14.03 -15.56
N GLY A 13 -2.86 12.80 -15.07
CA GLY A 13 -2.45 12.43 -13.71
C GLY A 13 -0.97 12.68 -13.46
N MET A 14 -0.11 12.28 -14.39
CA MET A 14 1.32 12.57 -14.32
C MET A 14 1.59 14.08 -14.32
N GLY A 15 0.83 14.87 -15.08
CA GLY A 15 0.91 16.33 -15.07
C GLY A 15 0.57 16.93 -13.71
N PHE A 16 -0.48 16.43 -13.06
CA PHE A 16 -0.81 16.79 -11.69
C PHE A 16 0.33 16.47 -10.72
N ILE A 17 0.91 15.27 -10.77
CA ILE A 17 2.03 14.89 -9.89
C ILE A 17 3.25 15.80 -10.11
N VAL A 18 3.55 16.19 -11.34
CA VAL A 18 4.64 17.15 -11.62
C VAL A 18 4.35 18.50 -10.97
N ALA A 19 3.15 19.04 -11.16
CA ALA A 19 2.75 20.31 -10.56
C ALA A 19 2.80 20.25 -9.02
N LEU A 20 2.39 19.13 -8.43
CA LEU A 20 2.47 18.90 -6.99
C LEU A 20 3.91 18.94 -6.47
N VAL A 21 4.83 18.31 -7.19
CA VAL A 21 6.27 18.29 -6.84
C VAL A 21 6.92 19.67 -6.99
N GLU A 22 6.44 20.50 -7.90
CA GLU A 22 6.90 21.88 -8.11
C GLU A 22 6.28 22.88 -7.12
N THR A 23 5.27 22.46 -6.35
CA THR A 23 4.60 23.32 -5.37
C THR A 23 5.36 23.30 -4.04
N ASP A 24 5.72 24.50 -3.56
CA ASP A 24 6.48 24.67 -2.32
C ASP A 24 5.84 23.93 -1.13
N GLY A 25 6.68 23.24 -0.35
CA GLY A 25 6.28 22.49 0.84
C GLY A 25 5.59 21.15 0.59
N CYS A 26 5.08 20.87 -0.61
CA CYS A 26 4.35 19.62 -0.88
C CYS A 26 5.25 18.38 -0.74
N LEU A 27 6.51 18.47 -1.16
CA LEU A 27 7.47 17.37 -1.06
C LEU A 27 7.73 16.91 0.38
N ASP A 28 7.63 17.80 1.37
CA ASP A 28 7.83 17.44 2.77
C ASP A 28 6.72 16.53 3.30
N TYR A 29 5.51 16.64 2.76
CA TYR A 29 4.36 15.84 3.18
C TYR A 29 4.25 14.48 2.46
N LEU A 30 4.83 14.34 1.27
CA LEU A 30 4.73 13.11 0.48
C LEU A 30 5.70 12.01 0.94
N GLY A 31 6.81 12.40 1.56
CA GLY A 31 7.81 11.50 2.14
C GLY A 31 8.26 10.38 1.18
N SER A 32 8.52 9.19 1.71
CA SER A 32 8.85 8.01 0.88
C SER A 32 7.71 7.55 -0.04
N GLY A 33 6.46 8.00 0.17
CA GLY A 33 5.32 7.66 -0.69
C GLY A 33 5.54 8.05 -2.15
N LEU A 34 6.00 9.28 -2.40
CA LEU A 34 6.36 9.73 -3.76
C LEU A 34 7.49 8.91 -4.38
N LEU A 35 8.47 8.48 -3.56
CA LEU A 35 9.56 7.64 -4.04
C LEU A 35 9.06 6.27 -4.49
N TYR A 36 8.09 5.69 -3.77
CA TYR A 36 7.48 4.42 -4.15
C TYR A 36 6.58 4.52 -5.38
N PHE A 37 5.84 5.62 -5.53
CA PHE A 37 5.15 5.94 -6.78
C PHE A 37 6.14 5.95 -7.96
N CYS A 38 7.20 6.77 -7.86
CA CYS A 38 8.20 6.88 -8.91
C CYS A 38 8.89 5.53 -9.18
N ARG A 39 9.21 4.77 -8.13
CA ARG A 39 9.78 3.42 -8.25
C ARG A 39 8.85 2.52 -9.06
N SER A 40 7.58 2.41 -8.68
CA SER A 40 6.58 1.52 -9.31
C SER A 40 6.53 1.75 -10.81
N LEU A 41 6.35 2.99 -11.25
CA LEU A 41 6.34 3.35 -12.67
C LEU A 41 7.70 3.11 -13.34
N ALA A 42 8.81 3.46 -12.71
CA ALA A 42 10.15 3.34 -13.28
C ALA A 42 10.57 1.89 -13.56
N THR A 43 10.13 0.94 -12.74
CA THR A 43 10.54 -0.47 -12.81
C THR A 43 9.52 -1.35 -13.53
N THR A 44 8.23 -1.02 -13.48
CA THR A 44 7.17 -1.92 -13.98
C THR A 44 6.39 -1.39 -15.19
N SER A 45 6.52 -0.11 -15.58
CA SER A 45 5.79 0.39 -16.76
C SER A 45 6.44 -0.08 -18.08
N PRO A 46 5.69 -0.58 -19.07
CA PRO A 46 6.21 -0.86 -20.41
C PRO A 46 6.42 0.44 -21.22
N ASP A 47 5.78 1.54 -20.84
CA ASP A 47 5.95 2.85 -21.47
C ASP A 47 7.29 3.50 -21.07
N ARG A 48 8.15 3.73 -22.06
CA ARG A 48 9.45 4.36 -21.86
C ARG A 48 9.33 5.80 -21.37
N HIS A 49 8.31 6.55 -21.80
CA HIS A 49 8.10 7.93 -21.38
C HIS A 49 7.78 7.99 -19.89
N LEU A 50 6.79 7.20 -19.43
CA LEU A 50 6.45 7.09 -18.01
C LEU A 50 7.64 6.66 -17.16
N ARG A 51 8.39 5.64 -17.60
CA ARG A 51 9.61 5.21 -16.88
C ARG A 51 10.64 6.32 -16.75
N THR A 52 10.88 7.10 -17.80
CA THR A 52 11.86 8.19 -17.78
C THR A 52 11.40 9.32 -16.88
N GLN A 53 10.14 9.74 -17.00
CA GLN A 53 9.56 10.81 -16.19
C GLN A 53 9.57 10.44 -14.70
N ALA A 54 9.15 9.21 -14.35
CA ALA A 54 9.17 8.72 -12.98
C ALA A 54 10.58 8.72 -12.37
N ARG A 55 11.61 8.33 -13.13
CA ARG A 55 13.02 8.42 -12.66
C ARG A 55 13.47 9.85 -12.43
N GLN A 56 13.05 10.79 -13.27
CA GLN A 56 13.42 12.20 -13.11
C GLN A 56 12.79 12.79 -11.86
N ILE A 57 11.47 12.63 -11.69
CA ILE A 57 10.73 13.07 -10.51
C ILE A 57 11.32 12.43 -9.26
N GLY A 58 11.50 11.10 -9.28
CA GLY A 58 12.00 10.34 -8.14
C GLY A 58 13.39 10.75 -7.69
N ARG A 59 14.28 11.19 -8.59
CA ARG A 59 15.62 11.68 -8.21
C ARG A 59 15.58 13.05 -7.53
N VAL A 60 14.72 13.96 -8.02
CA VAL A 60 14.51 15.26 -7.39
C VAL A 60 13.89 15.07 -6.01
N ALA A 61 12.82 14.28 -5.94
CA ALA A 61 12.15 13.94 -4.70
C ALA A 61 13.09 13.26 -3.69
N PHE A 62 13.96 12.35 -4.15
CA PHE A 62 14.93 11.68 -3.28
C PHE A 62 15.95 12.65 -2.68
N ALA A 63 16.46 13.60 -3.48
CA ALA A 63 17.41 14.59 -2.99
C ALA A 63 16.78 15.51 -1.94
N HIS A 64 15.53 15.95 -2.18
CA HIS A 64 14.75 16.73 -1.21
C HIS A 64 14.47 15.94 0.07
N TRP A 65 13.88 14.76 -0.06
CA TRP A 65 13.60 13.85 1.06
C TRP A 65 14.85 13.57 1.90
N GLN A 66 15.98 13.26 1.25
CA GLN A 66 17.24 12.99 1.95
C GLN A 66 17.72 14.22 2.74
N SER A 67 17.58 15.42 2.18
CA SER A 67 17.90 16.67 2.87
C SER A 67 17.03 16.85 4.12
N THR A 68 15.71 16.69 4.01
CA THR A 68 14.78 16.85 5.15
C THR A 68 15.04 15.80 6.24
N MET A 69 15.29 14.54 5.87
CA MET A 69 15.56 13.45 6.83
C MET A 69 16.85 13.63 7.63
N TRP A 70 17.83 14.33 7.07
CA TRP A 70 19.12 14.63 7.72
C TRP A 70 19.23 16.05 8.28
N GLY A 71 18.23 16.88 8.06
CA GLY A 71 18.08 18.18 8.69
C GLY A 71 17.36 18.07 10.04
N ASP A 72 16.36 18.91 10.24
CA ASP A 72 15.67 19.09 11.53
C ASP A 72 14.89 17.85 12.02
N THR A 73 14.64 16.88 11.14
CA THR A 73 13.91 15.64 11.48
C THR A 73 14.82 14.48 11.88
N ALA A 74 16.14 14.69 11.92
CA ALA A 74 17.11 13.64 12.23
C ALA A 74 16.96 13.11 13.67
N ASP A 75 16.54 11.86 13.82
CA ASP A 75 16.45 11.19 15.12
C ASP A 75 16.99 9.75 15.05
N PRO A 76 18.32 9.56 15.22
CA PRO A 76 18.93 8.25 15.14
C PRO A 76 18.54 7.30 16.25
N ASP A 77 17.88 7.77 17.31
CA ASP A 77 17.43 6.92 18.41
C ASP A 77 15.93 6.62 18.32
N ALA A 78 15.27 7.04 17.23
CA ALA A 78 13.91 6.68 16.89
C ALA A 78 13.83 5.58 15.82
N ALA A 79 13.11 4.50 16.15
CA ALA A 79 12.86 3.40 15.22
C ALA A 79 12.07 3.84 13.98
N TRP A 80 11.08 4.74 14.13
CA TRP A 80 10.27 5.22 13.01
C TRP A 80 11.12 5.94 11.96
N TRP A 81 12.10 6.71 12.40
CA TRP A 81 12.99 7.48 11.53
C TRP A 81 14.00 6.55 10.83
N VAL A 82 14.57 5.56 11.54
CA VAL A 82 15.39 4.52 10.91
C VAL A 82 14.59 3.73 9.88
N ALA A 83 13.33 3.41 10.18
CA ALA A 83 12.44 2.73 9.25
C ALA A 83 12.14 3.56 8.01
N GLU A 84 11.97 4.88 8.17
CA GLU A 84 11.75 5.81 7.05
C GLU A 84 12.98 5.91 6.15
N LEU A 85 14.18 5.97 6.73
CA LEU A 85 15.42 5.90 5.95
C LEU A 85 15.53 4.59 5.17
N VAL A 86 15.21 3.44 5.79
CA VAL A 86 15.19 2.15 5.09
C VAL A 86 14.23 2.19 3.89
N ARG A 87 13.01 2.70 4.06
CA ARG A 87 12.03 2.83 2.97
C ARG A 87 12.52 3.76 1.85
N GLY A 88 12.98 4.96 2.19
CA GLY A 88 13.39 5.93 1.18
C GLY A 88 14.64 5.50 0.41
N TYR A 89 15.66 4.95 1.08
CA TYR A 89 16.83 4.39 0.37
C TYR A 89 16.52 3.12 -0.42
N ALA A 90 15.53 2.32 -0.01
CA ALA A 90 15.05 1.19 -0.80
C ALA A 90 14.45 1.64 -2.13
N ALA A 91 13.56 2.63 -2.11
CA ALA A 91 13.03 3.22 -3.33
C ALA A 91 14.12 3.94 -4.14
N GLY A 92 15.05 4.63 -3.47
CA GLY A 92 16.19 5.30 -4.08
C GLY A 92 17.08 4.36 -4.91
N GLU A 93 17.37 3.14 -4.43
CA GLU A 93 18.18 2.16 -5.18
C GLU A 93 17.56 1.81 -6.54
N ASP A 94 16.24 1.62 -6.59
CA ASP A 94 15.50 1.33 -7.83
C ASP A 94 15.41 2.55 -8.77
N LEU A 95 15.52 3.76 -8.22
CA LEU A 95 15.59 5.02 -8.97
C LEU A 95 17.03 5.37 -9.42
N GLY A 96 17.99 4.50 -9.09
CA GLY A 96 19.40 4.60 -9.48
C GLY A 96 20.31 5.32 -8.48
N VAL A 97 19.83 5.60 -7.27
CA VAL A 97 20.61 6.18 -6.18
C VAL A 97 21.18 5.06 -5.32
N ARG A 98 22.48 4.77 -5.48
CA ARG A 98 23.16 3.72 -4.71
C ARG A 98 23.97 4.32 -3.58
N SER A 99 23.75 3.85 -2.35
CA SER A 99 24.55 4.24 -1.18
C SER A 99 24.92 3.02 -0.33
N PRO A 100 25.96 2.25 -0.73
CA PRO A 100 26.38 1.05 0.02
C PRO A 100 26.83 1.35 1.45
N SER A 101 27.41 2.53 1.70
CA SER A 101 27.79 2.98 3.05
C SER A 101 26.56 3.19 3.92
N MET A 102 25.53 3.86 3.40
CA MET A 102 24.27 4.05 4.11
C MET A 102 23.59 2.73 4.41
N LYS A 103 23.53 1.82 3.43
CA LYS A 103 22.95 0.49 3.62
C LYS A 103 23.61 -0.30 4.76
N ARG A 104 24.94 -0.25 4.85
CA ARG A 104 25.69 -0.85 5.96
C ARG A 104 25.40 -0.17 7.29
N TRP A 105 25.31 1.16 7.30
CA TRP A 105 24.95 1.90 8.50
C TRP A 105 23.54 1.55 8.98
N LEU A 106 22.55 1.51 8.08
CA LEU A 106 21.17 1.12 8.38
C LEU A 106 21.11 -0.31 8.91
N ALA A 107 21.87 -1.24 8.33
CA ALA A 107 21.98 -2.62 8.82
C ALA A 107 22.50 -2.69 10.27
N SER A 108 23.41 -1.80 10.67
CA SER A 108 23.84 -1.68 12.07
C SER A 108 22.80 -0.96 12.94
N ALA A 109 22.14 0.08 12.40
CA ALA A 109 21.19 0.90 13.14
C ALA A 109 19.95 0.11 13.58
N VAL A 110 19.41 -0.75 12.71
CA VAL A 110 18.21 -1.55 13.02
C VAL A 110 18.42 -2.54 14.17
N VAL A 111 19.67 -2.93 14.47
CA VAL A 111 19.99 -3.87 15.55
C VAL A 111 19.78 -3.25 16.94
N ARG A 112 19.74 -1.91 17.04
CA ARG A 112 19.53 -1.19 18.31
C ARG A 112 18.09 -1.22 18.81
N PHE A 113 17.14 -1.62 17.98
CA PHE A 113 15.72 -1.64 18.26
C PHE A 113 15.20 -3.07 18.30
N ASP A 114 14.05 -3.28 18.93
CA ASP A 114 13.34 -4.56 18.90
C ASP A 114 12.34 -4.61 17.74
N VAL A 115 11.77 -5.80 17.50
CA VAL A 115 10.88 -6.02 16.34
C VAL A 115 9.59 -5.19 16.46
N ASP A 116 9.07 -5.08 17.68
CA ASP A 116 7.87 -4.31 18.02
C ASP A 116 8.07 -2.80 17.89
N ASP A 117 9.29 -2.28 17.99
CA ASP A 117 9.57 -0.88 17.67
C ASP A 117 9.26 -0.57 16.19
N PHE A 118 9.46 -1.54 15.29
CA PHE A 118 9.17 -1.38 13.87
C PHE A 118 7.77 -1.83 13.48
N LEU A 119 7.34 -2.99 13.99
CA LEU A 119 6.13 -3.70 13.52
C LEU A 119 4.98 -3.63 14.52
N LEU A 120 5.15 -2.99 15.69
CA LEU A 120 4.20 -2.88 16.81
C LEU A 120 3.85 -4.21 17.52
N PHE A 121 4.36 -5.33 17.05
CA PHE A 121 4.30 -6.65 17.70
C PHE A 121 5.42 -7.55 17.16
N ASP A 122 5.73 -8.64 17.86
CA ASP A 122 6.65 -9.67 17.34
C ASP A 122 5.85 -10.76 16.60
N PRO A 123 5.87 -10.76 15.25
CA PRO A 123 5.08 -11.70 14.45
C PRO A 123 5.55 -13.14 14.60
N ARG A 124 6.76 -13.38 15.12
CA ARG A 124 7.28 -14.73 15.40
C ARG A 124 6.66 -15.32 16.67
N ARG A 125 6.09 -14.49 17.53
CA ARG A 125 5.56 -14.87 18.86
C ARG A 125 4.04 -14.82 18.93
N GLU A 126 3.41 -13.83 18.29
CA GLU A 126 1.96 -13.64 18.37
C GLU A 126 1.37 -13.21 17.02
N ALA A 127 0.08 -13.50 16.83
CA ALA A 127 -0.73 -12.96 15.73
C ALA A 127 -0.97 -11.45 15.96
N PRO A 128 -1.34 -10.66 14.92
CA PRO A 128 -1.60 -9.23 15.06
C PRO A 128 -2.52 -8.92 16.26
N PRO A 129 -1.99 -8.30 17.33
CA PRO A 129 -2.73 -8.15 18.57
C PRO A 129 -3.78 -7.04 18.50
N ALA A 130 -4.76 -7.10 19.40
CA ALA A 130 -5.69 -6.00 19.61
C ALA A 130 -5.09 -4.89 20.49
N GLY A 131 -5.68 -3.69 20.43
CA GLY A 131 -5.34 -2.59 21.33
C GLY A 131 -4.06 -1.82 20.97
N CYS A 132 -3.48 -2.05 19.79
CA CYS A 132 -2.50 -1.16 19.21
C CYS A 132 -3.18 0.11 18.69
N THR A 133 -2.46 1.22 18.74
CA THR A 133 -2.96 2.53 18.31
C THR A 133 -2.06 3.13 17.26
N ASP A 134 -2.59 4.09 16.52
CA ASP A 134 -1.78 4.97 15.70
C ASP A 134 -0.80 5.77 16.59
N GLU A 135 0.21 6.33 15.94
CA GLU A 135 0.99 7.40 16.53
C GLU A 135 0.07 8.58 16.86
N CYS A 136 0.30 9.23 18.00
CA CYS A 136 -0.46 10.41 18.35
C CYS A 136 0.00 11.58 17.47
N ASP A 137 -0.91 12.50 17.11
CA ASP A 137 -0.59 13.71 16.33
C ASP A 137 0.55 14.57 16.92
N CYS A 138 0.83 14.44 18.22
CA CYS A 138 1.99 15.07 18.86
C CYS A 138 3.33 14.32 18.67
N GLY A 139 3.38 13.30 17.81
CA GLY A 139 4.55 12.46 17.55
C GLY A 139 4.85 11.40 18.63
N THR A 140 4.04 11.34 19.70
CA THR A 140 4.31 10.40 20.80
C THR A 140 3.68 9.04 20.55
N ARG A 141 4.51 8.00 20.46
CA ARG A 141 4.05 6.62 20.46
C ARG A 141 3.72 6.14 21.87
N SER A 142 2.53 5.57 22.03
CA SER A 142 2.03 5.06 23.31
C SER A 142 2.06 3.53 23.37
N PRO A 143 2.35 2.91 24.53
CA PRO A 143 2.30 1.46 24.66
C PRO A 143 0.91 0.88 24.37
N ARG A 144 0.87 -0.38 23.91
CA ARG A 144 -0.36 -1.13 23.64
C ARG A 144 -1.34 -1.08 24.82
N GLY A 145 -2.64 -0.99 24.51
CA GLY A 145 -3.73 -0.96 25.49
C GLY A 145 -4.04 0.41 26.07
N ARG A 146 -3.25 1.45 25.74
CA ARG A 146 -3.56 2.84 26.09
C ARG A 146 -4.70 3.37 25.21
N GLY A 147 -5.59 4.16 25.81
CA GLY A 147 -6.65 4.90 25.10
C GLY A 147 -6.35 6.40 24.92
N VAL A 148 -5.30 6.90 25.58
CA VAL A 148 -4.87 8.31 25.55
C VAL A 148 -3.34 8.37 25.49
N CYS A 149 -2.83 9.44 24.88
CA CYS A 149 -1.41 9.67 24.68
C CYS A 149 -0.64 9.70 26.02
N VAL A 150 0.52 9.02 26.08
CA VAL A 150 1.37 8.99 27.28
C VAL A 150 2.10 10.31 27.55
N ASN A 151 2.20 11.20 26.57
CA ASN A 151 2.73 12.54 26.76
C ASN A 151 1.79 13.32 27.69
N ARG A 152 2.34 13.73 28.84
CA ARG A 152 1.57 14.40 29.91
C ARG A 152 0.97 15.73 29.48
N ALA A 153 1.59 16.42 28.53
CA ALA A 153 1.10 17.70 28.01
C ALA A 153 0.00 17.50 26.96
N CYS A 154 0.07 16.44 26.15
CA CYS A 154 -0.90 16.17 25.09
C CYS A 154 -2.16 15.48 25.61
N ARG A 155 -2.03 14.27 26.17
CA ARG A 155 -3.14 13.42 26.65
C ARG A 155 -4.33 13.24 25.69
N ALA A 156 -4.14 13.50 24.39
CA ALA A 156 -5.19 13.35 23.39
C ALA A 156 -5.67 11.88 23.30
N PRO A 157 -6.95 11.64 22.96
CA PRO A 157 -7.44 10.30 22.65
C PRO A 157 -6.62 9.66 21.52
N LEU A 158 -6.35 8.36 21.64
CA LEU A 158 -5.62 7.61 20.61
C LEU A 158 -6.58 6.84 19.71
N THR A 159 -6.31 6.90 18.41
CA THR A 159 -7.03 6.10 17.41
C THR A 159 -6.56 4.64 17.48
N ARG A 160 -7.49 3.71 17.72
CA ARG A 160 -7.20 2.28 17.74
C ARG A 160 -7.11 1.74 16.32
N MET A 161 -6.07 0.97 16.03
CA MET A 161 -5.97 0.23 14.79
C MET A 161 -6.77 -1.06 14.86
N SER A 162 -7.43 -1.42 13.76
CA SER A 162 -7.91 -2.79 13.59
C SER A 162 -6.72 -3.74 13.42
N ARG A 163 -6.97 -5.03 13.63
CA ARG A 163 -5.95 -6.07 13.37
C ARG A 163 -5.54 -6.12 11.89
N TYR A 164 -6.42 -5.71 10.98
CA TYR A 164 -6.15 -5.68 9.53
C TYR A 164 -5.17 -4.56 9.21
N ARG A 165 -5.46 -3.33 9.65
CA ARG A 165 -4.56 -2.18 9.48
C ARG A 165 -3.20 -2.41 10.12
N LEU A 166 -3.16 -2.94 11.35
CA LEU A 166 -1.90 -3.30 12.02
C LEU A 166 -1.10 -4.33 11.20
N TRP A 167 -1.75 -5.37 10.72
CA TRP A 167 -1.09 -6.41 9.93
C TRP A 167 -0.60 -5.88 8.58
N CYS A 168 -1.39 -5.04 7.91
CA CYS A 168 -1.03 -4.34 6.68
C CYS A 168 0.26 -3.53 6.86
N ASN A 169 0.28 -2.63 7.85
CA ASN A 169 1.45 -1.83 8.17
C ASN A 169 2.69 -2.70 8.47
N ALA A 170 2.50 -3.82 9.17
CA ALA A 170 3.60 -4.71 9.52
C ALA A 170 4.18 -5.45 8.29
N PHE A 171 3.35 -6.00 7.39
CA PHE A 171 3.87 -6.74 6.25
C PHE A 171 4.40 -5.81 5.15
N THR A 172 3.86 -4.60 4.99
CA THR A 172 4.41 -3.61 4.05
C THR A 172 5.77 -3.11 4.54
N GLY A 173 5.88 -2.79 5.83
CA GLY A 173 7.16 -2.44 6.46
C GLY A 173 8.20 -3.54 6.35
N ALA A 174 7.83 -4.79 6.67
CA ALA A 174 8.71 -5.94 6.56
C ALA A 174 9.13 -6.23 5.11
N TYR A 175 8.21 -6.08 4.14
CA TYR A 175 8.52 -6.20 2.71
C TYR A 175 9.57 -5.16 2.30
N CYS A 176 9.36 -3.88 2.60
CA CYS A 176 10.28 -2.81 2.21
C CYS A 176 11.68 -3.06 2.79
N ALA A 177 11.74 -3.38 4.07
CA ALA A 177 12.97 -3.64 4.81
C ALA A 177 13.73 -4.87 4.29
N GLU A 178 13.04 -6.00 4.14
CA GLU A 178 13.67 -7.24 3.69
C GLU A 178 14.06 -7.18 2.21
N ARG A 179 13.22 -6.60 1.35
CA ARG A 179 13.56 -6.37 -0.06
C ARG A 179 14.80 -5.50 -0.21
N TYR A 180 14.94 -4.48 0.62
CA TYR A 180 16.16 -3.67 0.66
C TYR A 180 17.36 -4.45 1.19
N GLY A 181 17.17 -5.55 1.92
CA GLY A 181 18.24 -6.32 2.56
C GLY A 181 18.62 -5.81 3.95
N VAL A 182 17.75 -4.99 4.56
CA VAL A 182 17.89 -4.49 5.94
C VAL A 182 16.60 -4.81 6.69
N PRO A 183 16.31 -6.09 6.99
CA PRO A 183 15.05 -6.48 7.63
C PRO A 183 14.91 -5.88 9.03
N PHE A 184 13.68 -5.51 9.41
CA PHE A 184 13.32 -5.01 10.75
C PHE A 184 13.30 -6.12 11.81
N ARG A 185 14.40 -6.89 11.88
CA ARG A 185 14.64 -8.01 12.81
C ARG A 185 13.63 -9.18 12.74
N ALA A 186 12.65 -9.10 11.84
CA ALA A 186 11.77 -10.18 11.43
C ALA A 186 11.73 -10.26 9.89
N ARG A 187 11.40 -11.44 9.38
CA ARG A 187 11.24 -11.69 7.94
C ARG A 187 9.79 -11.40 7.52
N TYR A 188 9.58 -11.01 6.28
CA TYR A 188 8.25 -10.85 5.68
C TYR A 188 7.37 -12.09 5.88
N ARG A 189 7.94 -13.29 5.71
CA ARG A 189 7.25 -14.56 5.98
C ARG A 189 6.79 -14.73 7.43
N ASP A 190 7.50 -14.15 8.40
CA ASP A 190 7.10 -14.22 9.80
C ASP A 190 5.80 -13.45 10.02
N VAL A 191 5.58 -12.37 9.27
CA VAL A 191 4.37 -11.55 9.32
C VAL A 191 3.22 -12.20 8.54
N VAL A 192 3.47 -12.65 7.31
CA VAL A 192 2.43 -13.18 6.42
C VAL A 192 1.92 -14.55 6.84
N ARG A 193 2.65 -15.31 7.67
CA ARG A 193 2.20 -16.62 8.19
C ARG A 193 0.85 -16.57 8.91
N TRP A 194 0.42 -15.40 9.36
CA TRP A 194 -0.85 -15.20 10.04
C TRP A 194 -2.06 -15.07 9.11
N LEU A 195 -1.86 -15.06 7.78
CA LEU A 195 -2.93 -14.97 6.78
C LEU A 195 -4.13 -15.91 7.05
N PRO A 196 -3.96 -17.21 7.41
CA PRO A 196 -5.09 -18.08 7.76
C PRO A 196 -5.96 -17.55 8.90
N GLN A 197 -5.38 -16.87 9.88
CA GLN A 197 -6.12 -16.30 11.01
C GLN A 197 -6.75 -14.94 10.71
N MET A 198 -6.29 -14.27 9.65
CA MET A 198 -6.88 -13.03 9.16
C MET A 198 -8.12 -13.32 8.30
N ARG A 199 -8.17 -14.52 7.72
CA ARG A 199 -9.33 -15.09 7.04
C ARG A 199 -10.30 -15.76 8.04
N PRO A 200 -11.59 -15.90 7.67
CA PRO A 200 -12.25 -15.21 6.56
C PRO A 200 -12.37 -13.71 6.84
N TYR A 201 -12.37 -12.90 5.78
CA TYR A 201 -12.65 -11.46 5.86
C TYR A 201 -14.13 -11.24 6.16
N ARG A 202 -14.46 -10.92 7.42
CA ARG A 202 -15.84 -10.77 7.86
C ARG A 202 -16.31 -9.33 7.64
N ILE A 203 -17.16 -9.15 6.63
CA ILE A 203 -17.95 -7.94 6.42
C ILE A 203 -19.41 -8.34 6.66
N ASP A 204 -20.01 -7.84 7.73
CA ASP A 204 -21.42 -8.04 8.05
C ASP A 204 -22.15 -6.69 8.17
N GLY A 205 -23.48 -6.73 8.35
CA GLY A 205 -24.30 -5.51 8.47
C GLY A 205 -24.01 -4.65 9.71
N ARG A 206 -23.10 -5.08 10.60
CA ARG A 206 -22.61 -4.34 11.77
C ARG A 206 -21.17 -3.84 11.59
N SER A 207 -20.45 -4.27 10.56
CA SER A 207 -19.12 -3.78 10.24
C SER A 207 -19.16 -2.27 9.97
N SER A 208 -18.22 -1.52 10.55
CA SER A 208 -18.06 -0.10 10.25
C SER A 208 -17.47 0.09 8.86
N THR A 209 -17.71 1.25 8.24
CA THR A 209 -17.04 1.66 7.00
C THR A 209 -15.52 1.54 7.12
N ALA A 210 -14.94 1.99 8.23
CA ALA A 210 -13.50 1.86 8.51
C ALA A 210 -13.00 0.39 8.47
N THR A 211 -13.82 -0.56 8.93
CA THR A 211 -13.45 -1.99 8.89
C THR A 211 -13.39 -2.50 7.45
N PHE A 212 -14.32 -2.08 6.59
CA PHE A 212 -14.29 -2.44 5.17
C PHE A 212 -13.01 -1.93 4.51
N TYR A 213 -12.66 -0.66 4.73
CA TYR A 213 -11.44 -0.06 4.19
C TYR A 213 -10.18 -0.75 4.70
N ASP A 214 -10.06 -0.99 6.01
CA ASP A 214 -8.91 -1.69 6.57
C ASP A 214 -8.71 -3.07 5.95
N ILE A 215 -9.79 -3.82 5.68
CA ILE A 215 -9.72 -5.12 5.00
C ILE A 215 -9.31 -4.93 3.53
N ALA A 216 -9.94 -3.99 2.83
CA ALA A 216 -9.71 -3.76 1.41
C ALA A 216 -8.26 -3.36 1.13
N TYR A 217 -7.72 -2.38 1.87
CA TYR A 217 -6.30 -1.99 1.81
C TYR A 217 -5.36 -3.12 2.21
N THR A 218 -5.72 -3.91 3.22
CA THR A 218 -4.92 -5.08 3.61
C THR A 218 -4.81 -6.08 2.46
N ILE A 219 -5.89 -6.30 1.71
CA ILE A 219 -5.92 -7.25 0.60
C ILE A 219 -5.11 -6.74 -0.58
N THR A 220 -5.28 -5.49 -0.98
CA THR A 220 -4.54 -4.88 -2.11
C THR A 220 -3.04 -4.87 -1.81
N HIS A 221 -2.65 -4.47 -0.61
CA HIS A 221 -1.24 -4.43 -0.22
C HIS A 221 -0.63 -5.82 -0.06
N LEU A 222 -1.39 -6.83 0.35
CA LEU A 222 -0.90 -8.22 0.36
C LEU A 222 -0.57 -8.70 -1.06
N VAL A 223 -1.40 -8.35 -2.05
CA VAL A 223 -1.13 -8.62 -3.47
C VAL A 223 0.14 -7.88 -3.89
N TYR A 224 0.28 -6.60 -3.58
CA TYR A 224 1.44 -5.79 -3.93
C TYR A 224 2.75 -6.31 -3.35
N THR A 225 2.78 -6.67 -2.07
CA THR A 225 4.00 -7.17 -1.43
C THR A 225 4.37 -8.58 -1.88
N LEU A 226 3.43 -9.37 -2.40
CA LEU A 226 3.69 -10.68 -3.00
C LEU A 226 4.10 -10.61 -4.46
N ASN A 227 3.68 -9.57 -5.21
CA ASN A 227 3.96 -9.42 -6.63
C ASN A 227 5.05 -8.38 -6.97
N ASP A 228 5.73 -7.86 -5.94
CA ASP A 228 6.73 -6.79 -6.00
C ASP A 228 6.20 -5.47 -6.59
N TYR A 229 4.94 -5.12 -6.26
CA TYR A 229 4.23 -3.92 -6.75
C TYR A 229 4.19 -3.87 -8.28
N GLY A 230 3.73 -4.94 -8.91
CA GLY A 230 3.51 -4.96 -10.36
C GLY A 230 4.58 -5.67 -11.20
N LEU A 231 5.53 -6.37 -10.60
CA LEU A 231 6.57 -7.09 -11.34
C LEU A 231 6.08 -8.44 -11.86
N TYR A 232 5.31 -9.16 -11.03
CA TYR A 232 4.83 -10.50 -11.31
C TYR A 232 3.31 -10.58 -11.36
N ARG A 233 2.80 -11.54 -12.12
CA ARG A 233 1.40 -11.94 -12.00
C ARG A 233 1.27 -13.00 -10.91
N LEU A 234 0.20 -12.94 -10.15
CA LEU A 234 -0.15 -13.95 -9.15
C LEU A 234 -1.19 -14.91 -9.73
N GLU A 235 -1.18 -16.16 -9.26
CA GLU A 235 -2.25 -17.09 -9.58
C GLU A 235 -3.39 -16.96 -8.55
N PRO A 236 -4.67 -16.83 -8.98
CA PRO A 236 -5.81 -16.81 -8.07
C PRO A 236 -5.83 -17.98 -7.07
N ALA A 237 -5.31 -19.15 -7.49
CA ALA A 237 -5.23 -20.34 -6.64
C ALA A 237 -4.36 -20.16 -5.38
N TRP A 238 -3.43 -19.21 -5.36
CA TRP A 238 -2.59 -18.93 -4.18
C TRP A 238 -3.33 -18.06 -3.15
N LEU A 239 -4.28 -17.24 -3.61
CA LEU A 239 -4.98 -16.21 -2.83
C LEU A 239 -6.48 -16.16 -3.20
N PRO A 240 -7.23 -17.27 -3.09
CA PRO A 240 -8.59 -17.34 -3.62
C PRO A 240 -9.56 -16.42 -2.86
N TRP A 241 -9.35 -16.22 -1.56
CA TRP A 241 -10.15 -15.32 -0.73
C TRP A 241 -10.01 -13.87 -1.16
N GLU A 242 -8.78 -13.44 -1.44
CA GLU A 242 -8.45 -12.07 -1.81
C GLU A 242 -8.91 -11.78 -3.23
N TYR A 243 -8.69 -12.72 -4.16
CA TYR A 243 -9.19 -12.61 -5.53
C TYR A 243 -10.71 -12.48 -5.57
N GLU A 244 -11.45 -13.35 -4.87
CA GLU A 244 -12.91 -13.27 -4.82
C GLU A 244 -13.41 -12.01 -4.10
N PHE A 245 -12.70 -11.56 -3.06
CA PHE A 245 -13.03 -10.29 -2.39
C PHE A 245 -12.97 -9.12 -3.39
N LEU A 246 -11.88 -8.98 -4.13
CA LEU A 246 -11.69 -7.91 -5.10
C LEU A 246 -12.78 -7.94 -6.18
N ARG A 247 -13.10 -9.13 -6.72
CA ARG A 247 -14.18 -9.31 -7.70
C ARG A 247 -15.55 -8.95 -7.14
N THR A 248 -15.81 -9.30 -5.89
CA THR A 248 -17.11 -9.08 -5.24
C THR A 248 -17.34 -7.61 -4.89
N TYR A 249 -16.30 -6.91 -4.41
CA TYR A 249 -16.45 -5.59 -3.80
C TYR A 249 -16.04 -4.41 -4.70
N ILE A 250 -15.56 -4.63 -5.92
CA ILE A 250 -15.24 -3.51 -6.84
C ILE A 250 -16.46 -2.62 -7.13
N ASP A 251 -17.65 -3.20 -7.31
CA ASP A 251 -18.88 -2.39 -7.48
C ASP A 251 -19.27 -1.62 -6.21
N THR A 252 -18.85 -2.11 -5.03
CA THR A 252 -19.05 -1.39 -3.77
C THR A 252 -18.13 -0.18 -3.70
N ALA A 253 -16.85 -0.34 -4.07
CA ALA A 253 -15.90 0.78 -4.15
C ALA A 253 -16.38 1.87 -5.14
N ILE A 254 -16.90 1.47 -6.31
CA ILE A 254 -17.52 2.39 -7.28
C ILE A 254 -18.72 3.12 -6.65
N ALA A 255 -19.61 2.38 -5.97
CA ALA A 255 -20.79 2.98 -5.34
C ALA A 255 -20.46 3.94 -4.19
N CYS A 256 -19.28 3.79 -3.58
CA CYS A 256 -18.76 4.71 -2.56
C CYS A 256 -18.09 5.95 -3.14
N ASP A 257 -18.02 6.10 -4.47
CA ASP A 257 -17.34 7.20 -5.16
C ASP A 257 -15.86 7.33 -4.74
N ASP A 258 -15.17 6.18 -4.67
CA ASP A 258 -13.80 6.09 -4.19
C ASP A 258 -12.81 5.73 -5.31
N PRO A 259 -12.21 6.71 -6.01
CA PRO A 259 -11.27 6.44 -7.09
C PRO A 259 -9.95 5.84 -6.61
N ASP A 260 -9.56 6.04 -5.35
CA ASP A 260 -8.37 5.42 -4.77
C ASP A 260 -8.56 3.90 -4.70
N LEU A 261 -9.63 3.48 -4.02
CA LEU A 261 -9.90 2.07 -3.80
C LEU A 261 -10.23 1.32 -5.10
N VAL A 262 -10.97 1.96 -6.03
CA VAL A 262 -11.24 1.35 -7.34
C VAL A 262 -9.94 1.20 -8.14
N GLY A 263 -9.03 2.18 -8.08
CA GLY A 263 -7.71 2.10 -8.71
C GLY A 263 -6.91 0.90 -8.20
N GLU A 264 -6.84 0.73 -6.87
CA GLU A 264 -6.13 -0.41 -6.28
C GLU A 264 -6.78 -1.76 -6.62
N PHE A 265 -8.11 -1.82 -6.68
CA PHE A 265 -8.80 -3.05 -7.04
C PHE A 265 -8.55 -3.44 -8.49
N LEU A 266 -8.51 -2.47 -9.40
CA LEU A 266 -8.17 -2.71 -10.80
C LEU A 266 -6.74 -3.25 -10.93
N ASP A 267 -5.76 -2.61 -10.26
CA ASP A 267 -4.37 -3.09 -10.26
C ASP A 267 -4.27 -4.52 -9.70
N ALA A 268 -4.82 -4.76 -8.51
CA ALA A 268 -4.78 -6.07 -7.88
C ALA A 268 -5.47 -7.17 -8.72
N LEU A 269 -6.62 -6.88 -9.35
CA LEU A 269 -7.30 -7.81 -10.26
C LEU A 269 -6.45 -8.12 -11.50
N ARG A 270 -5.77 -7.11 -12.07
CA ARG A 270 -4.84 -7.30 -13.19
C ARG A 270 -3.63 -8.14 -12.78
N ALA A 271 -3.13 -7.99 -11.55
CA ALA A 271 -2.08 -8.85 -11.02
C ALA A 271 -2.50 -10.33 -11.01
N PHE A 272 -3.78 -10.62 -10.81
CA PHE A 272 -4.36 -11.96 -10.94
C PHE A 272 -4.67 -12.40 -12.38
N GLY A 273 -4.37 -11.57 -13.37
CA GLY A 273 -4.65 -11.84 -14.78
C GLY A 273 -6.11 -11.70 -15.19
N GLN A 274 -6.93 -10.99 -14.39
CA GLN A 274 -8.31 -10.70 -14.74
C GLN A 274 -8.39 -9.95 -16.08
N PRO A 275 -9.17 -10.45 -17.06
CA PRO A 275 -9.33 -9.77 -18.35
C PRO A 275 -9.97 -8.38 -18.22
N GLU A 276 -9.52 -7.45 -19.06
CA GLU A 276 -10.06 -6.08 -19.09
C GLU A 276 -11.51 -5.98 -19.58
N ASP A 277 -12.00 -7.01 -20.28
CA ASP A 277 -13.37 -7.11 -20.79
C ASP A 277 -14.34 -7.79 -19.81
N ASP A 278 -13.85 -8.24 -18.65
CA ASP A 278 -14.73 -8.62 -17.54
C ASP A 278 -15.62 -7.43 -17.17
N ALA A 279 -16.93 -7.69 -17.02
CA ALA A 279 -17.91 -6.64 -16.86
C ALA A 279 -17.65 -5.75 -15.63
N ALA A 280 -17.14 -6.30 -14.52
CA ALA A 280 -16.85 -5.53 -13.31
C ALA A 280 -15.59 -4.67 -13.47
N VAL A 281 -14.55 -5.23 -14.09
CA VAL A 281 -13.32 -4.49 -14.42
C VAL A 281 -13.60 -3.37 -15.42
N ALA A 282 -14.41 -3.63 -16.45
CA ALA A 282 -14.81 -2.63 -17.43
C ALA A 282 -15.57 -1.46 -16.78
N ARG A 283 -16.47 -1.73 -15.82
CA ARG A 283 -17.14 -0.68 -15.04
C ARG A 283 -16.15 0.11 -14.19
N GLY A 284 -15.19 -0.56 -13.55
CA GLY A 284 -14.13 0.13 -12.80
C GLY A 284 -13.33 1.08 -13.68
N TYR A 285 -12.95 0.66 -14.90
CA TYR A 285 -12.28 1.56 -15.85
C TYR A 285 -13.14 2.74 -16.26
N ASP A 286 -14.41 2.50 -16.60
CA ASP A 286 -15.31 3.56 -17.03
C ASP A 286 -15.54 4.57 -15.88
N TYR A 287 -15.63 4.10 -14.63
CA TYR A 287 -15.69 4.92 -13.44
C TYR A 287 -14.41 5.75 -13.24
N VAL A 288 -13.22 5.12 -13.17
CA VAL A 288 -11.96 5.85 -12.94
C VAL A 288 -11.71 6.88 -14.03
N LEU A 289 -12.00 6.56 -15.30
CA LEU A 289 -11.89 7.53 -16.40
C LEU A 289 -12.85 8.72 -16.25
N GLY A 290 -14.06 8.49 -15.72
CA GLY A 290 -15.07 9.51 -15.50
C GLY A 290 -14.84 10.37 -14.24
N ALA A 291 -14.19 9.80 -13.21
CA ALA A 291 -13.94 10.44 -11.93
C ALA A 291 -12.72 11.38 -11.92
N GLN A 292 -11.99 11.50 -13.03
CA GLN A 292 -10.78 12.33 -13.08
C GLN A 292 -11.11 13.83 -13.04
N ASN A 293 -10.52 14.55 -12.10
CA ASN A 293 -10.70 15.99 -11.92
C ASN A 293 -10.15 16.81 -13.10
N ALA A 294 -10.58 18.07 -13.20
CA ALA A 294 -10.16 18.97 -14.28
C ALA A 294 -8.64 19.22 -14.31
N ASP A 295 -8.00 19.26 -13.14
CA ASP A 295 -6.55 19.40 -12.97
C ASP A 295 -5.76 18.12 -13.27
N GLY A 296 -6.45 17.00 -13.49
CA GLY A 296 -5.86 15.70 -13.77
C GLY A 296 -5.72 14.76 -12.58
N SER A 297 -5.98 15.23 -11.36
CA SER A 297 -5.98 14.40 -10.14
C SER A 297 -7.18 13.45 -10.07
N TRP A 298 -7.15 12.55 -9.08
CA TRP A 298 -8.31 11.79 -8.61
C TRP A 298 -8.52 11.99 -7.12
N GLY A 299 -9.78 11.85 -6.69
CA GLY A 299 -10.17 12.03 -5.29
C GLY A 299 -10.29 13.50 -4.90
N VAL A 300 -10.47 13.73 -3.60
CA VAL A 300 -10.50 15.07 -3.01
C VAL A 300 -9.10 15.42 -2.57
N TRP A 301 -8.65 16.63 -2.93
CA TRP A 301 -7.38 17.14 -2.46
C TRP A 301 -7.46 18.66 -2.22
N ASP A 302 -6.91 19.05 -1.08
CA ASP A 302 -6.68 20.41 -0.60
C ASP A 302 -5.44 20.41 0.31
N ALA A 303 -5.18 21.51 1.01
CA ALA A 303 -4.02 21.61 1.90
C ALA A 303 -4.02 20.55 3.04
N ASP A 304 -5.20 20.11 3.49
CA ASP A 304 -5.33 19.16 4.60
C ASP A 304 -5.40 17.69 4.12
N THR A 305 -5.62 17.47 2.83
CA THR A 305 -5.82 16.14 2.21
C THR A 305 -4.79 15.81 1.13
N LEU A 306 -3.67 16.53 1.11
CA LEU A 306 -2.63 16.43 0.08
C LEU A 306 -2.14 15.00 -0.16
N TYR A 307 -1.84 14.23 0.90
CA TYR A 307 -1.39 12.85 0.74
C TYR A 307 -2.48 11.95 0.18
N THR A 308 -3.74 12.12 0.64
CA THR A 308 -4.89 11.36 0.15
C THR A 308 -5.14 11.60 -1.34
N GLY A 309 -5.09 12.87 -1.78
CA GLY A 309 -5.22 13.22 -3.20
C GLY A 309 -4.09 12.69 -4.07
N PHE A 310 -2.85 12.79 -3.57
CA PHE A 310 -1.69 12.17 -4.21
C PHE A 310 -1.87 10.66 -4.37
N HIS A 311 -2.28 9.98 -3.29
CA HIS A 311 -2.45 8.53 -3.28
C HIS A 311 -3.55 8.07 -4.22
N ALA A 312 -4.71 8.74 -4.20
CA ALA A 312 -5.81 8.46 -5.12
C ALA A 312 -5.40 8.64 -6.59
N THR A 313 -4.59 9.67 -6.89
CA THR A 313 -4.04 9.87 -8.24
C THR A 313 -3.07 8.75 -8.61
N TRP A 314 -2.21 8.33 -7.69
CA TRP A 314 -1.32 7.18 -7.91
C TRP A 314 -2.13 5.91 -8.19
N ALA A 315 -3.05 5.52 -7.31
CA ALA A 315 -3.86 4.32 -7.47
C ALA A 315 -4.65 4.32 -8.78
N ALA A 316 -5.20 5.47 -9.20
CA ALA A 316 -5.86 5.61 -10.49
C ALA A 316 -4.89 5.42 -11.67
N ILE A 317 -3.67 5.98 -11.61
CA ILE A 317 -2.64 5.77 -12.64
C ILE A 317 -2.26 4.29 -12.72
N ASP A 318 -1.99 3.63 -11.59
CA ASP A 318 -1.62 2.21 -11.54
C ASP A 318 -2.77 1.32 -12.03
N GLY A 319 -4.01 1.60 -11.62
CA GLY A 319 -5.20 0.92 -12.12
C GLY A 319 -5.42 1.10 -13.62
N LEU A 320 -5.06 2.25 -14.20
CA LEU A 320 -5.25 2.56 -15.62
C LEU A 320 -4.09 2.13 -16.52
N ARG A 321 -2.87 1.94 -16.03
CA ARG A 321 -1.71 1.69 -16.90
C ARG A 321 -1.51 0.21 -17.21
N GLU A 322 -0.60 -0.05 -18.16
CA GLU A 322 -0.06 -1.38 -18.40
C GLU A 322 1.16 -1.66 -17.51
N PHE A 323 1.45 -2.96 -17.34
CA PHE A 323 2.60 -3.45 -16.58
C PHE A 323 3.44 -4.38 -17.46
N ALA A 324 4.76 -4.25 -17.34
CA ALA A 324 5.76 -5.10 -17.98
C ALA A 324 5.98 -6.37 -17.13
N TRP A 325 4.92 -7.17 -16.97
CA TRP A 325 4.93 -8.39 -16.17
C TRP A 325 6.05 -9.35 -16.59
N GLN A 326 6.77 -9.91 -15.62
CA GLN A 326 7.77 -10.97 -15.87
C GLN A 326 7.16 -12.38 -15.96
N GLY A 327 5.83 -12.50 -15.81
CA GLY A 327 5.10 -13.77 -15.81
C GLY A 327 4.57 -14.15 -14.42
N PRO A 328 3.99 -15.37 -14.28
CA PRO A 328 3.45 -15.85 -13.01
C PRO A 328 4.57 -16.21 -12.02
N ALA A 329 4.67 -15.50 -10.90
CA ALA A 329 5.63 -15.79 -9.83
C ALA A 329 5.26 -15.06 -8.52
N LEU A 330 5.89 -15.47 -7.42
CA LEU A 330 5.92 -14.71 -6.17
C LEU A 330 7.27 -14.02 -6.07
N PHE A 331 7.30 -12.80 -5.54
CA PHE A 331 8.54 -12.15 -5.15
C PHE A 331 9.31 -12.94 -4.08
N TRP A 332 8.58 -13.66 -3.22
CA TRP A 332 9.11 -14.60 -2.24
C TRP A 332 8.72 -16.04 -2.60
N PRO A 333 9.51 -16.75 -3.44
CA PRO A 333 9.13 -18.07 -3.95
C PRO A 333 8.92 -19.13 -2.85
N ASP A 334 9.62 -19.00 -1.72
CA ASP A 334 9.53 -19.93 -0.59
C ASP A 334 8.17 -19.87 0.14
N LEU A 335 7.37 -18.83 -0.10
CA LEU A 335 5.99 -18.75 0.42
C LEU A 335 5.00 -19.61 -0.38
N LYS A 336 5.30 -19.99 -1.63
CA LYS A 336 4.35 -20.71 -2.50
C LYS A 336 3.74 -21.96 -1.83
N PRO A 337 4.52 -22.87 -1.22
CA PRO A 337 3.95 -24.07 -0.59
C PRO A 337 3.00 -23.74 0.57
N SER A 338 3.28 -22.65 1.29
CA SER A 338 2.43 -22.20 2.39
C SER A 338 1.11 -21.61 1.88
N LEU A 339 1.17 -20.75 0.85
CA LEU A 339 -0.02 -20.16 0.23
C LEU A 339 -0.94 -21.24 -0.36
N GLU A 340 -0.38 -22.19 -1.10
CA GLU A 340 -1.16 -23.31 -1.66
C GLU A 340 -1.82 -24.18 -0.58
N ARG A 341 -1.11 -24.42 0.54
CA ARG A 341 -1.67 -25.15 1.67
C ARG A 341 -2.79 -24.37 2.34
N TRP A 342 -2.59 -23.08 2.62
CA TRP A 342 -3.62 -22.23 3.26
C TRP A 342 -4.84 -22.03 2.37
N ALA A 343 -4.66 -21.92 1.05
CA ALA A 343 -5.75 -21.86 0.09
C ALA A 343 -6.64 -23.12 0.14
N ARG A 344 -6.06 -24.31 0.31
CA ARG A 344 -6.80 -25.59 0.38
C ARG A 344 -7.54 -25.80 1.70
N ILE A 345 -6.95 -25.40 2.82
CA ILE A 345 -7.51 -25.68 4.16
C ILE A 345 -8.72 -24.77 4.44
N ASP A 346 -8.65 -23.52 4.03
CA ASP A 346 -9.59 -22.52 4.51
C ASP A 346 -10.71 -22.21 3.51
N TYR A 347 -10.53 -22.43 2.19
CA TYR A 347 -11.50 -21.97 1.18
C TYR A 347 -12.77 -22.85 1.09
N ALA A 348 -13.86 -22.37 1.69
CA ALA A 348 -15.22 -22.88 1.48
C ALA A 348 -16.02 -21.87 0.60
N PRO A 349 -16.35 -22.19 -0.66
CA PRO A 349 -16.90 -21.23 -1.64
C PRO A 349 -18.26 -20.58 -1.29
N SER A 350 -18.95 -20.97 -0.21
CA SER A 350 -20.37 -20.67 0.02
C SER A 350 -20.68 -19.67 1.13
N ALA A 351 -19.69 -19.14 1.86
CA ALA A 351 -19.98 -18.46 3.13
C ALA A 351 -20.33 -16.96 3.04
N ASN A 352 -20.05 -16.24 1.95
CA ASN A 352 -20.04 -14.77 1.97
C ASN A 352 -20.74 -14.05 0.80
N VAL A 353 -21.60 -14.69 0.02
CA VAL A 353 -22.44 -13.96 -0.95
C VAL A 353 -23.66 -13.39 -0.21
N PRO A 354 -23.83 -12.05 -0.08
CA PRO A 354 -25.10 -11.50 0.38
C PRO A 354 -26.16 -11.87 -0.66
N THR A 355 -27.01 -12.84 -0.32
CA THR A 355 -28.12 -13.21 -1.21
C THR A 355 -29.00 -12.00 -1.48
N GLU A 356 -29.53 -11.93 -2.69
CA GLU A 356 -30.28 -10.84 -3.33
C GLU A 356 -31.49 -10.30 -2.54
N LYS A 357 -31.82 -10.90 -1.39
CA LYS A 357 -32.89 -10.48 -0.47
C LYS A 357 -32.59 -9.18 0.30
N THR A 358 -31.35 -8.71 0.36
CA THR A 358 -31.01 -7.46 1.05
C THR A 358 -31.24 -6.20 0.21
N ARG A 359 -31.47 -6.31 -1.11
CA ARG A 359 -31.71 -5.16 -2.01
C ARG A 359 -33.11 -4.55 -1.93
N ARG A 360 -34.08 -5.20 -1.27
CA ARG A 360 -35.49 -4.74 -1.22
C ARG A 360 -35.92 -4.06 0.08
N ARG A 361 -34.98 -3.73 0.97
CA ARG A 361 -35.29 -2.96 2.17
C ARG A 361 -34.18 -1.93 2.42
N ARG A 362 -34.18 -0.86 1.63
CA ARG A 362 -33.77 0.49 2.02
C ARG A 362 -34.41 1.48 1.07
#